data_AF-A0A9X7J0A9-F1
#
_entry.id   AF-A0A9X7J0A9-F1
#
_cell.length_a   1.000
_cell.length_b   1.000
_cell.length_c   1.000
_cell.angle_alpha   90.00
_cell.angle_beta   90.00
_cell.angle_gamma   90.00
#
_symmetry.space_group_name_H-M   'P 1'
#
loop_
_entity.id
_entity.type
_entity.pdbx_description
1 polymer ?
#
loop_
_entity_poly.entity_id
_entity_poly.type
_entity_poly.pdbx_seq_one_letter_code
_entity_poly.pdbx_strand_id
1 'polypeptide(L)'
;MKKTYIQKMEEICSLTGRLETLVKEIQALTAGGKSNIKIPYAQNSHLEAAGRVEVTGIGCDNTVIRAGEEVRIAGAFRGGENTSGKNVYIREIGTRGGIRTVVWVPRGSVVNVDRCYENVIIMFGSYTYNTRGCEQ
;
A
#
# COMPACT_ATOMS: atom_id res chain seq x y z
N MET A 1 -0.24 -49.67 13.35
CA MET A 1 -0.41 -48.64 12.30
C MET A 1 -1.64 -47.75 12.50
N LYS A 2 -2.88 -48.26 12.68
CA LYS A 2 -4.09 -47.41 12.81
C LYS A 2 -4.09 -46.40 13.97
N LYS A 3 -3.54 -46.75 15.16
CA LYS A 3 -3.49 -45.84 16.34
C LYS A 3 -2.69 -44.55 16.08
N THR A 4 -1.62 -44.65 15.30
CA THR A 4 -0.72 -43.53 14.99
C THR A 4 -1.38 -42.49 14.07
N TYR A 5 -2.31 -42.90 13.20
CA TYR A 5 -3.08 -41.99 12.35
C TYR A 5 -4.15 -41.22 13.12
N ILE A 6 -4.75 -41.84 14.13
CA ILE A 6 -5.76 -41.21 14.97
C ILE A 6 -5.13 -40.13 15.85
N GLN A 7 -3.99 -40.43 16.51
CA GLN A 7 -3.26 -39.42 17.30
C GLN A 7 -2.79 -38.22 16.47
N LYS A 8 -2.29 -38.46 15.25
CA LYS A 8 -1.93 -37.37 14.34
C LYS A 8 -3.13 -36.52 13.93
N MET A 9 -4.31 -37.13 13.77
CA MET A 9 -5.53 -36.40 13.44
C MET A 9 -6.01 -35.53 14.62
N GLU A 10 -5.90 -36.04 15.85
CA GLU A 10 -6.20 -35.28 17.07
C GLU A 10 -5.28 -34.07 17.24
N GLU A 11 -3.98 -34.23 16.99
CA GLU A 11 -3.02 -33.12 17.02
C GLU A 11 -3.39 -32.03 16.00
N ILE A 12 -3.72 -32.40 14.76
CA ILE A 12 -4.16 -31.47 13.72
C ILE A 12 -5.41 -30.70 14.15
N CYS A 13 -6.42 -31.39 14.68
CA CYS A 13 -7.64 -30.76 15.18
C CYS A 13 -7.37 -29.77 16.33
N SER A 14 -6.42 -30.10 17.22
CA SER A 14 -6.02 -29.19 18.30
C SER A 14 -5.33 -27.93 17.78
N LEU A 15 -4.50 -28.08 16.74
CA LEU A 15 -3.78 -26.97 16.11
C LEU A 15 -4.74 -26.05 15.35
N THR A 16 -5.73 -26.60 14.64
CA THR A 16 -6.75 -25.80 13.95
C THR A 16 -7.59 -25.01 14.95
N GLY A 17 -7.98 -25.60 16.09
CA GLY A 17 -8.73 -24.88 17.13
C GLY A 17 -7.94 -23.73 17.75
N ARG A 18 -6.63 -23.91 17.95
CA ARG A 18 -5.72 -22.85 18.41
C ARG A 18 -5.60 -21.73 17.37
N LEU A 19 -5.47 -22.07 16.09
CA LEU A 19 -5.42 -21.11 14.99
C LEU A 19 -6.69 -20.24 14.95
N GLU A 20 -7.87 -20.85 15.07
CA GLU A 20 -9.14 -20.13 15.06
C GLU A 20 -9.24 -19.13 16.23
N THR A 21 -8.76 -19.53 17.41
CA THR A 21 -8.75 -18.66 18.60
C THR A 21 -7.84 -17.45 18.38
N LEU A 22 -6.62 -17.68 17.89
CA LEU A 22 -5.67 -16.61 17.59
C LEU A 22 -6.20 -15.65 16.52
N VAL A 23 -6.87 -16.15 15.49
CA VAL A 23 -7.51 -15.30 14.47
C VAL A 23 -8.56 -14.38 15.10
N LYS A 24 -9.39 -14.90 16.00
CA LYS A 24 -10.42 -14.09 16.68
C LYS A 24 -9.81 -13.01 17.58
N GLU A 25 -8.72 -13.32 18.29
CA GLU A 25 -8.01 -12.33 19.12
C GLU A 25 -7.42 -11.19 18.27
N ILE A 26 -6.78 -11.52 17.15
CA ILE A 26 -6.24 -10.50 16.22
C ILE A 26 -7.37 -9.63 15.63
N GLN A 27 -8.52 -10.24 15.30
CA GLN A 27 -9.69 -9.50 14.83
C GLN A 27 -10.25 -8.56 15.90
N ALA A 28 -10.30 -8.99 17.16
CA ALA A 28 -10.74 -8.14 18.27
C ALA A 28 -9.80 -6.94 18.49
N LEU A 29 -8.48 -7.14 18.36
CA LEU A 29 -7.50 -6.05 18.45
C LEU A 29 -7.61 -5.04 17.31
N THR A 30 -8.11 -5.46 16.14
CA THR A 30 -8.30 -4.59 14.96
C THR A 30 -9.73 -4.07 14.82
N ALA A 31 -10.61 -4.35 15.78
CA ALA A 31 -12.02 -3.96 15.77
C ALA A 31 -12.26 -2.44 15.81
N GLY A 32 -11.26 -1.65 16.20
CA GLY A 32 -11.31 -0.17 16.23
C GLY A 32 -11.41 0.51 14.86
N GLY A 33 -11.50 -0.26 13.77
CA GLY A 33 -11.56 0.25 12.41
C GLY A 33 -10.17 0.57 11.86
N LYS A 34 -10.12 0.82 10.55
CA LYS A 34 -8.87 1.13 9.86
C LYS A 34 -8.48 2.59 10.11
N SER A 35 -7.25 2.82 10.60
CA SER A 35 -6.71 4.17 10.76
C SER A 35 -6.55 4.86 9.40
N ASN A 36 -7.07 6.07 9.26
CA ASN A 36 -6.96 6.88 8.06
C ASN A 36 -6.09 8.10 8.34
N ILE A 37 -5.33 8.55 7.34
CA ILE A 37 -4.56 9.81 7.41
C ILE A 37 -5.16 10.79 6.42
N LYS A 38 -5.40 12.03 6.86
CA LYS A 38 -5.81 13.14 6.01
C LYS A 38 -5.01 14.39 6.34
N ILE A 39 -4.19 14.84 5.40
CA ILE A 39 -3.27 15.97 5.59
C ILE A 39 -3.17 16.82 4.32
N PRO A 40 -2.81 18.11 4.41
CA PRO A 40 -2.64 18.94 3.22
C PRO A 40 -1.29 18.73 2.51
N TYR A 41 -0.24 18.36 3.26
CA TYR A 41 1.12 18.25 2.73
C TYR A 41 1.97 17.34 3.63
N ALA A 42 2.95 16.65 3.05
CA ALA A 42 4.00 15.94 3.78
C ALA A 42 5.36 16.12 3.09
N GLN A 43 6.41 16.31 3.88
CA GLN A 43 7.78 16.43 3.37
C GLN A 43 8.73 15.65 4.26
N ASN A 44 9.66 14.89 3.67
CA ASN A 44 10.66 14.12 4.42
C ASN A 44 10.02 13.26 5.53
N SER A 45 8.86 12.69 5.24
CA SER A 45 7.97 12.08 6.23
C SER A 45 7.69 10.62 5.90
N HIS A 46 7.16 9.90 6.90
CA HIS A 46 6.65 8.55 6.73
C HIS A 46 5.21 8.50 7.21
N LEU A 47 4.29 8.16 6.30
CA LEU A 47 2.86 8.04 6.57
C LEU A 47 2.46 6.56 6.53
N GLU A 48 1.96 6.03 7.64
CA GLU A 48 1.50 4.65 7.73
C GLU A 48 0.05 4.61 8.23
N ALA A 49 -0.84 4.01 7.44
CA ALA A 49 -2.27 3.91 7.73
C ALA A 49 -2.79 2.50 7.40
N ALA A 50 -3.54 1.88 8.30
CA ALA A 50 -4.22 0.61 8.01
C ALA A 50 -5.35 0.79 6.98
N GLY A 51 -5.88 2.01 6.90
CA GLY A 51 -6.92 2.45 5.97
C GLY A 51 -6.34 3.22 4.79
N ARG A 52 -6.97 4.35 4.49
CA ARG A 52 -6.61 5.22 3.37
C ARG A 52 -5.70 6.37 3.80
N VAL A 53 -4.94 6.88 2.84
CA VAL A 53 -4.19 8.15 2.98
C VAL A 53 -4.71 9.15 1.95
N GLU A 54 -5.11 10.33 2.42
CA GLU A 54 -5.61 11.42 1.59
C GLU A 54 -4.76 12.67 1.80
N VAL A 55 -4.06 13.09 0.74
CA VAL A 55 -3.27 14.31 0.70
C VAL A 55 -4.03 15.34 -0.11
N THR A 56 -4.63 16.32 0.57
CA THR A 56 -5.60 17.24 -0.05
C THR A 56 -5.00 18.50 -0.65
N GLY A 57 -3.77 18.85 -0.28
CA GLY A 57 -3.12 20.09 -0.68
C GLY A 57 -2.08 19.89 -1.76
N ILE A 58 -0.94 20.55 -1.59
CA ILE A 58 0.08 20.72 -2.65
C ILE A 58 0.80 19.41 -3.02
N GLY A 59 0.79 18.40 -2.15
CA GLY A 59 1.36 17.08 -2.47
C GLY A 59 2.18 16.44 -1.35
N CYS A 60 3.11 15.57 -1.73
CA CYS A 60 4.18 15.11 -0.86
C CYS A 60 5.53 15.13 -1.58
N ASP A 61 6.56 15.52 -0.85
CA ASP A 61 7.93 15.52 -1.33
C ASP A 61 8.79 14.60 -0.45
N ASN A 62 9.59 13.72 -1.07
CA ASN A 62 10.46 12.76 -0.39
C ASN A 62 9.77 12.04 0.77
N THR A 63 8.61 11.44 0.50
CA THR A 63 7.75 10.86 1.54
C THR A 63 7.48 9.40 1.24
N VAL A 64 7.52 8.57 2.29
CA VAL A 64 7.10 7.16 2.21
C VAL A 64 5.66 7.05 2.69
N ILE A 65 4.81 6.42 1.89
CA ILE A 65 3.39 6.22 2.19
C ILE A 65 3.11 4.72 2.18
N ARG A 66 2.55 4.20 3.26
CA ARG A 66 2.04 2.83 3.37
C ARG A 66 0.58 2.86 3.77
N ALA A 67 -0.28 2.40 2.88
CA ALA A 67 -1.72 2.37 3.09
C ALA A 67 -2.25 0.96 2.88
N GLY A 68 -3.04 0.46 3.84
CA GLY A 68 -3.76 -0.81 3.68
C GLY A 68 -4.90 -0.74 2.66
N GLU A 69 -5.32 0.48 2.29
CA GLU A 69 -6.34 0.72 1.27
C GLU A 69 -5.86 1.64 0.14
N GLU A 70 -6.67 2.64 -0.23
CA GLU A 70 -6.40 3.56 -1.33
C GLU A 70 -5.55 4.76 -0.89
N VAL A 71 -4.80 5.33 -1.83
CA VAL A 71 -4.09 6.59 -1.64
C VAL A 71 -4.55 7.61 -2.66
N ARG A 72 -4.92 8.80 -2.18
CA ARG A 72 -5.27 9.95 -3.02
C ARG A 72 -4.35 11.12 -2.72
N ILE A 73 -3.69 11.63 -3.75
CA ILE A 73 -2.85 12.82 -3.69
C ILE A 73 -3.39 13.83 -4.69
N ALA A 74 -4.09 14.84 -4.18
CA ALA A 74 -4.61 15.94 -5.00
C ALA A 74 -3.48 16.82 -5.56
N GLY A 75 -2.32 16.78 -4.92
CA GLY A 75 -1.12 17.50 -5.31
C GLY A 75 -0.14 16.67 -6.13
N ALA A 76 1.14 17.03 -6.04
CA ALA A 76 2.20 16.28 -6.66
C ALA A 76 2.85 15.26 -5.72
N PHE A 77 3.33 14.14 -6.23
CA PHE A 77 4.12 13.17 -5.48
C PHE A 77 5.53 13.11 -6.04
N ARG A 78 6.49 13.68 -5.32
CA ARG A 78 7.85 13.92 -5.80
C ARG A 78 8.88 13.26 -4.92
N GLY A 79 9.42 12.14 -5.37
CA GLY A 79 10.40 11.38 -4.61
C GLY A 79 9.78 10.65 -3.42
N GLY A 80 10.37 9.50 -3.11
CA GLY A 80 9.85 8.57 -2.11
C GLY A 80 9.04 7.45 -2.74
N GLU A 81 8.28 6.75 -1.90
CA GLU A 81 7.66 5.46 -2.24
C GLU A 81 6.24 5.40 -1.69
N ASN A 82 5.30 4.94 -2.52
CA ASN A 82 3.92 4.70 -2.12
C ASN A 82 3.59 3.21 -2.29
N THR A 83 3.27 2.54 -1.20
CA THR A 83 2.74 1.17 -1.19
C THR A 83 1.29 1.21 -0.75
N SER A 84 0.38 0.89 -1.66
CA SER A 84 -1.07 0.91 -1.41
C SER A 84 -1.67 -0.48 -1.57
N GLY A 85 -2.59 -0.85 -0.67
CA GLY A 85 -3.34 -2.11 -0.75
C GLY A 85 -4.47 -2.09 -1.78
N LYS A 86 -4.84 -0.91 -2.31
CA LYS A 86 -5.85 -0.72 -3.35
C LYS A 86 -5.36 0.32 -4.38
N ASN A 87 -6.31 1.00 -5.03
CA ASN A 87 -6.07 1.98 -6.09
C ASN A 87 -5.30 3.22 -5.59
N VAL A 88 -4.61 3.86 -6.52
CA VAL A 88 -3.84 5.08 -6.29
C VAL A 88 -4.28 6.15 -7.29
N TYR A 89 -4.52 7.36 -6.80
CA TYR A 89 -4.89 8.52 -7.61
C TYR A 89 -3.94 9.68 -7.28
N ILE A 90 -3.19 10.16 -8.26
CA ILE A 90 -2.18 11.20 -8.06
C ILE A 90 -2.29 12.22 -9.19
N ARG A 91 -2.49 13.50 -8.88
CA ARG A 91 -2.56 14.51 -9.94
C ARG A 91 -1.24 14.63 -10.73
N GLU A 92 -0.11 14.75 -10.05
CA GLU A 92 1.20 14.86 -10.69
C GLU A 92 2.22 13.94 -10.00
N ILE A 93 3.00 13.16 -10.74
CA ILE A 93 4.00 12.26 -10.17
C ILE A 93 5.38 12.43 -10.81
N GLY A 94 6.41 12.42 -9.96
CA GLY A 94 7.80 12.64 -10.35
C GLY A 94 8.15 14.11 -10.49
N THR A 95 9.34 14.37 -11.01
CA THR A 95 9.84 15.73 -11.23
C THR A 95 10.61 15.80 -12.55
N ARG A 96 10.73 17.00 -13.12
CA ARG A 96 11.62 17.24 -14.27
C ARG A 96 13.09 16.91 -13.97
N GLY A 97 13.50 16.98 -12.70
CA GLY A 97 14.83 16.59 -12.27
C GLY A 97 15.05 15.08 -12.20
N GLY A 98 14.05 14.27 -12.58
CA GLY A 98 14.16 12.81 -12.59
C GLY A 98 14.33 12.19 -11.20
N ILE A 99 13.78 12.81 -10.15
CA ILE A 99 13.84 12.24 -8.81
C ILE A 99 13.04 10.93 -8.80
N ARG A 100 13.71 9.83 -8.46
CA ARG A 100 13.12 8.49 -8.40
C ARG A 100 11.89 8.50 -7.50
N THR A 101 10.75 8.15 -8.08
CA THR A 101 9.47 8.06 -7.38
C THR A 101 8.86 6.69 -7.65
N VAL A 102 8.45 5.98 -6.61
CA VAL A 102 7.95 4.60 -6.74
C VAL A 102 6.51 4.50 -6.25
N VAL A 103 5.68 3.80 -7.01
CA VAL A 103 4.32 3.43 -6.62
C VAL A 103 4.17 1.93 -6.76
N TRP A 104 3.69 1.26 -5.72
CA TRP A 104 3.34 -0.15 -5.73
C TRP A 104 1.88 -0.33 -5.36
N VAL A 105 1.19 -1.17 -6.14
CA VAL A 105 -0.18 -1.61 -5.91
C VAL A 105 -0.31 -3.10 -6.22
N PRO A 106 -1.30 -3.81 -5.64
CA PRO A 106 -1.55 -5.20 -6.00
C PRO A 106 -2.10 -5.33 -7.42
N ARG A 107 -1.99 -6.53 -8.01
CA ARG A 107 -2.52 -6.81 -9.36
C ARG A 107 -4.03 -6.53 -9.41
N GLY A 108 -4.49 -5.97 -10.53
CA GLY A 108 -5.89 -5.59 -10.74
C GLY A 108 -6.25 -4.23 -10.15
N SER A 109 -5.34 -3.56 -9.45
CA SER A 109 -5.55 -2.18 -9.00
C SER A 109 -5.35 -1.19 -10.14
N VAL A 110 -5.90 0.01 -9.95
CA VAL A 110 -5.76 1.14 -10.87
C VAL A 110 -4.81 2.16 -10.27
N VAL A 111 -3.85 2.62 -11.08
CA VAL A 111 -3.03 3.81 -10.80
C VAL A 111 -3.43 4.86 -11.83
N ASN A 112 -4.10 5.92 -11.37
CA ASN A 112 -4.54 7.03 -12.21
C ASN A 112 -3.67 8.25 -11.92
N VAL A 113 -3.11 8.82 -13.00
CA VAL A 113 -2.19 9.94 -12.93
C VAL A 113 -2.50 10.93 -14.05
N ASP A 114 -2.69 12.21 -13.71
CA ASP A 114 -2.97 13.24 -14.73
C ASP A 114 -1.69 13.68 -15.45
N ARG A 115 -0.56 13.79 -14.72
CA ARG A 115 0.76 14.11 -15.28
C ARG A 115 1.86 13.24 -14.68
N CYS A 116 2.65 12.59 -15.54
CA CYS A 116 3.76 11.73 -15.14
C CYS A 116 5.08 12.21 -15.76
N TYR A 117 6.07 12.50 -14.91
CA TYR A 117 7.44 12.80 -15.34
C TYR A 117 8.28 11.53 -15.53
N GLU A 118 9.53 11.72 -15.95
CA GLU A 118 10.54 10.66 -16.07
C GLU A 118 10.89 10.03 -14.71
N ASN A 119 11.46 8.82 -14.80
CA ASN A 119 12.03 8.10 -13.66
C ASN A 119 11.02 7.77 -12.54
N VAL A 120 9.75 7.61 -12.93
CA VAL A 120 8.69 7.07 -12.09
C VAL A 120 8.56 5.57 -12.35
N ILE A 121 8.54 4.79 -11.27
CA ILE A 121 8.42 3.34 -11.32
C ILE A 121 7.07 2.97 -10.72
N ILE A 122 6.20 2.38 -11.53
CA ILE A 122 4.88 1.90 -11.11
C ILE A 122 4.90 0.37 -11.14
N MET A 123 4.60 -0.25 -10.01
CA MET A 123 4.61 -1.69 -9.83
C MET A 123 3.20 -2.21 -9.55
N PHE A 124 2.78 -3.20 -10.33
CA PHE A 124 1.51 -3.91 -10.16
C PHE A 124 1.80 -5.35 -9.75
N GLY A 125 1.86 -5.60 -8.44
CA GLY A 125 2.34 -6.87 -7.90
C GLY A 125 3.78 -7.15 -8.34
N SER A 126 3.96 -8.08 -9.28
CA SER A 126 5.26 -8.47 -9.84
C SER A 126 5.61 -7.79 -11.17
N TYR A 127 4.69 -7.02 -11.75
CA TYR A 127 4.94 -6.29 -13.00
C TYR A 127 5.46 -4.89 -12.67
N THR A 128 6.52 -4.48 -13.36
CA THR A 128 7.12 -3.16 -13.19
C THR A 128 7.03 -2.38 -14.50
N TYR A 129 6.49 -1.18 -14.43
CA TYR A 129 6.45 -0.21 -15.51
C TYR A 129 7.34 0.98 -15.13
N ASN A 130 8.35 1.26 -15.95
CA ASN A 130 9.22 2.42 -15.76
C ASN A 130 8.89 3.47 -16.83
N THR A 131 8.52 4.65 -16.37
CA THR A 131 8.12 5.75 -17.26
C THR A 131 9.36 6.41 -17.83
N ARG A 132 9.47 6.44 -19.17
CA ARG A 132 10.56 7.11 -19.89
C ARG A 132 10.32 8.61 -20.09
N GLY A 133 9.42 9.21 -19.31
CA GLY A 133 8.91 10.56 -19.53
C GLY A 133 7.77 10.53 -20.53
N CYS A 134 6.64 11.12 -20.18
CA CYS A 134 5.72 11.61 -21.19
C CYS A 134 6.17 13.04 -21.51
N GLU A 135 6.85 13.21 -22.65
CA GLU A 135 6.96 14.54 -23.27
C GLU A 135 5.52 15.04 -23.52
N GLN A 136 5.18 16.18 -22.93
CA GLN A 136 4.02 16.98 -23.33
C GLN A 136 4.47 17.95 -24.42
#